data_AF-A0A5S6R3M9-F1
#
_entry.id   AF-A0A5S6R3M9-F1
#
_cell.length_a   1.000
_cell.length_b   1.000
_cell.length_c   1.000
_cell.angle_alpha   90.00
_cell.angle_beta   90.00
_cell.angle_gamma   90.00
#
_symmetry.space_group_name_H-M   'P 1'
#
loop_
_entity.id
_entity.type
_entity.pdbx_description
1 polymer ?
#
loop_
_entity_poly.entity_id
_entity_poly.type
_entity_poly.pdbx_seq_one_letter_code
_entity_poly.pdbx_strand_id
1 'polypeptide(L)'
;MTALMSSFRGVLGGFANRLFVSPFAGPMGQSVRWKNLFEMHLRGGRPERRPQRKSPISGHPQMRGVVLKVLIKKPKKPNSANRKCVLVRLTNGKETVAWIPGEGHNLQEHSQVLVEGGRKPDLIGVKIRVIRGYWVLCGEYGSALVLLSLAGATDVLDGMIARHVPGQSSVLGTIIDPLADKILMSTAFVTLTYVHLIPVPLTVLVLSRDIALIFASILIRLKYMPADKKSWRTFLDITEPILVITPSLISKVNTFFQISLVCITLAVPTWNIECPYLPKLLWYLTAGTTFASGIGYAFSKTALRKLDDRSSSSLNQ
;
A
#
# COMPACT_ATOMS: atom_id res chain seq x y z
N MET A 1 -41.60 -44.59 53.86
CA MET A 1 -41.67 -43.11 53.96
C MET A 1 -40.79 -42.49 52.88
N THR A 2 -41.44 -42.13 51.77
CA THR A 2 -41.33 -40.80 51.12
C THR A 2 -39.96 -40.20 50.74
N ALA A 3 -38.95 -40.97 50.33
CA ALA A 3 -37.77 -40.36 49.69
C ALA A 3 -37.01 -41.20 48.64
N LEU A 4 -37.53 -42.36 48.19
CA LEU A 4 -36.83 -43.21 47.21
C LEU A 4 -37.69 -43.64 45.99
N MET A 5 -38.80 -42.95 45.73
CA MET A 5 -39.72 -43.23 44.61
C MET A 5 -39.94 -42.03 43.66
N SER A 6 -39.06 -41.02 43.64
CA SER A 6 -39.18 -39.86 42.74
C SER A 6 -38.18 -39.83 41.58
N SER A 7 -37.22 -40.76 41.49
CA SER A 7 -36.09 -40.65 40.54
C SER A 7 -36.14 -41.56 39.30
N PHE A 8 -37.23 -42.29 39.04
CA PHE A 8 -37.31 -43.22 37.89
C PHE A 8 -38.52 -43.04 36.96
N ARG A 9 -39.31 -41.96 37.13
CA ARG A 9 -40.52 -41.70 36.33
C ARG A 9 -40.32 -40.75 35.13
N GLY A 10 -39.11 -40.22 34.94
CA GLY A 10 -38.80 -39.24 33.87
C GLY A 10 -38.23 -39.80 32.56
N VAL A 11 -37.78 -41.06 32.53
CA VAL A 11 -37.00 -41.60 31.40
C VAL A 11 -37.82 -42.53 30.47
N LEU A 12 -39.03 -42.95 30.87
CA LEU A 12 -39.89 -43.83 30.07
C LEU A 12 -41.15 -43.15 29.48
N GLY A 13 -41.39 -41.87 29.76
CA GLY A 13 -42.57 -41.12 29.28
C GLY A 13 -42.44 -40.50 27.88
N GLY A 14 -41.24 -40.48 27.30
CA GLY A 14 -40.98 -39.79 26.02
C GLY A 14 -41.02 -40.67 24.76
N PHE A 15 -41.05 -42.00 24.91
CA PHE A 15 -40.93 -42.95 23.79
C PHE A 15 -42.23 -43.67 23.41
N ALA A 16 -43.28 -43.60 24.23
CA ALA A 16 -44.53 -44.30 23.98
C ALA A 16 -45.57 -43.53 23.13
N ASN A 17 -45.33 -42.25 22.81
CA ASN A 17 -46.27 -41.39 22.07
C ASN A 17 -45.86 -41.06 20.62
N ARG A 18 -44.96 -41.85 20.02
CA ARG A 18 -44.49 -41.63 18.63
C ARG A 18 -44.69 -42.80 17.67
N LEU A 19 -45.47 -43.79 18.06
CA LEU A 19 -45.95 -44.85 17.16
C LEU A 19 -47.47 -44.77 17.19
N PHE A 20 -48.10 -44.63 16.01
CA PHE A 20 -49.53 -44.36 15.79
C PHE A 20 -50.00 -42.90 15.90
N VAL A 21 -49.57 -42.08 14.95
CA VAL A 21 -50.46 -41.08 14.35
C VAL A 21 -50.59 -41.44 12.88
N SER A 22 -51.71 -42.05 12.52
CA SER A 22 -52.12 -42.26 11.14
C SER A 22 -52.30 -40.89 10.47
N PRO A 23 -51.73 -40.64 9.27
CA PRO A 23 -51.89 -39.35 8.59
C PRO A 23 -53.23 -39.23 7.85
N PHE A 24 -54.22 -40.07 8.14
CA PHE A 24 -55.42 -40.22 7.32
C PHE A 24 -56.69 -40.32 8.17
N ALA A 25 -57.08 -39.19 8.76
CA ALA A 25 -58.42 -38.97 9.29
C ALA A 25 -58.82 -37.51 9.07
N GLY A 26 -58.90 -37.09 7.81
CA GLY A 26 -59.68 -35.92 7.42
C GLY A 26 -61.13 -36.32 7.18
N PRO A 27 -62.13 -35.49 7.52
CA PRO A 27 -63.54 -35.80 7.28
C PRO A 27 -63.77 -36.07 5.78
N MET A 28 -64.14 -37.31 5.50
CA MET A 28 -64.53 -37.81 4.20
C MET A 28 -65.88 -37.17 3.85
N GLY A 29 -65.87 -36.11 3.02
CA GLY A 29 -67.12 -35.46 2.57
C GLY A 29 -67.12 -33.94 2.45
N GLN A 30 -65.98 -33.25 2.43
CA GLN A 30 -65.95 -31.87 1.93
C GLN A 30 -65.40 -31.85 0.52
N SER A 31 -66.29 -31.55 -0.44
CA SER A 31 -65.88 -31.17 -1.78
C SER A 31 -64.85 -30.05 -1.65
N VAL A 32 -63.69 -30.22 -2.27
CA VAL A 32 -62.73 -29.13 -2.42
C VAL A 32 -63.39 -28.15 -3.40
N ARG A 33 -64.27 -27.31 -2.87
CA ARG A 33 -64.83 -26.17 -3.60
C ARG A 33 -63.64 -25.29 -3.92
N TRP A 34 -63.20 -25.33 -5.17
CA TRP A 34 -62.22 -24.41 -5.71
C TRP A 34 -62.68 -23.01 -5.33
N LYS A 35 -61.98 -22.38 -4.37
CA LYS A 35 -62.23 -20.98 -4.05
C LYS A 35 -61.92 -20.21 -5.32
N ASN A 36 -62.83 -19.33 -5.73
CA ASN A 36 -62.59 -18.46 -6.88
C ASN A 36 -61.27 -17.73 -6.66
N LEU A 37 -60.46 -17.56 -7.71
CA LEU A 37 -59.20 -16.80 -7.67
C LEU A 37 -59.38 -15.44 -6.97
N PHE A 38 -60.56 -14.85 -7.14
CA PHE A 38 -61.01 -13.62 -6.48
C PHE A 38 -61.07 -13.73 -4.96
N GLU A 39 -61.60 -14.83 -4.42
CA GLU A 39 -61.68 -15.10 -2.97
C GLU A 39 -60.28 -15.37 -2.39
N MET A 40 -59.38 -15.98 -3.17
CA MET A 40 -57.97 -16.13 -2.80
C MET A 40 -57.23 -14.79 -2.76
N HIS A 41 -57.54 -13.86 -3.66
CA HIS A 41 -56.93 -12.52 -3.67
C HIS A 41 -57.48 -11.61 -2.57
N LEU A 42 -58.76 -11.77 -2.20
CA LEU A 42 -59.39 -11.03 -1.09
C LEU A 42 -58.90 -11.50 0.28
N ARG A 43 -58.60 -12.80 0.45
CA ARG A 43 -58.14 -13.37 1.72
C ARG A 43 -56.62 -13.48 1.84
N GLY A 44 -55.94 -13.70 0.73
CA GLY A 44 -54.48 -13.78 0.67
C GLY A 44 -53.92 -12.40 0.45
N GLY A 45 -53.25 -11.83 1.47
CA GLY A 45 -52.40 -10.67 1.27
C GLY A 45 -51.35 -10.92 0.18
N ARG A 46 -50.70 -9.87 -0.32
CA ARG A 46 -49.64 -10.01 -1.34
C ARG A 46 -48.62 -11.05 -0.85
N PRO A 47 -48.27 -12.07 -1.68
CA PRO A 47 -47.29 -13.06 -1.26
C PRO A 47 -45.99 -12.35 -0.90
N GLU A 48 -45.45 -12.64 0.28
CA GLU A 48 -44.19 -12.06 0.71
C GLU A 48 -43.11 -12.38 -0.32
N ARG A 49 -42.34 -11.36 -0.69
CA ARG A 49 -41.21 -11.55 -1.60
C ARG A 49 -40.22 -12.49 -0.91
N ARG A 50 -39.89 -13.60 -1.58
CA ARG A 50 -38.86 -14.51 -1.09
C ARG A 50 -37.57 -13.72 -0.81
N PRO A 51 -36.90 -13.95 0.32
CA PRO A 51 -35.65 -13.27 0.62
C PRO A 51 -34.62 -13.58 -0.47
N GLN A 52 -33.85 -12.56 -0.87
CA GLN A 52 -32.81 -12.76 -1.87
C GLN A 52 -31.73 -13.70 -1.31
N ARG A 53 -31.27 -14.64 -2.14
CA ARG A 53 -30.19 -15.56 -1.76
C ARG A 53 -28.89 -14.78 -1.59
N LYS A 54 -28.17 -15.03 -0.49
CA LYS A 54 -26.86 -14.42 -0.23
C LYS A 54 -25.89 -14.74 -1.38
N SER A 55 -25.10 -13.74 -1.75
CA SER A 55 -24.04 -13.90 -2.74
C SER A 55 -23.01 -14.92 -2.24
N PRO A 56 -22.21 -15.56 -3.12
CA PRO A 56 -21.16 -16.49 -2.71
C PRO A 56 -20.12 -15.86 -1.76
N ILE A 57 -20.06 -14.52 -1.72
CA ILE A 57 -19.20 -13.68 -0.89
C ILE A 57 -20.00 -13.05 0.28
N SER A 58 -21.04 -13.74 0.76
CA SER A 58 -21.82 -13.32 1.92
C SER A 58 -22.44 -11.91 1.85
N GLY A 59 -22.67 -11.36 0.66
CA GLY A 59 -23.23 -10.03 0.45
C GLY A 59 -22.21 -8.91 0.20
N HIS A 60 -20.91 -9.16 0.30
CA HIS A 60 -19.88 -8.17 -0.02
C HIS A 60 -19.63 -8.08 -1.54
N PRO A 61 -19.30 -6.89 -2.07
CA PRO A 61 -18.95 -6.73 -3.48
C PRO A 61 -17.65 -7.45 -3.83
N GLN A 62 -16.66 -7.35 -2.94
CA GLN A 62 -15.33 -7.93 -3.08
C GLN A 62 -14.88 -8.49 -1.73
N MET A 63 -13.96 -9.46 -1.75
CA MET A 63 -13.39 -10.02 -0.52
C MET A 63 -11.97 -10.53 -0.76
N ARG A 64 -11.11 -10.35 0.23
CA ARG A 64 -9.74 -10.86 0.21
C ARG A 64 -9.76 -12.37 0.46
N GLY A 65 -8.83 -13.07 -0.16
CA GLY A 65 -8.59 -14.49 0.05
C GLY A 65 -7.13 -14.86 -0.15
N VAL A 66 -6.75 -15.99 0.40
CA VAL A 66 -5.43 -16.60 0.24
C VAL A 66 -5.57 -17.79 -0.68
N VAL A 67 -4.71 -17.88 -1.69
CA VAL A 67 -4.63 -19.01 -2.61
C VAL A 67 -4.10 -20.22 -1.85
N LEU A 68 -4.86 -21.31 -1.89
CA LEU A 68 -4.43 -22.60 -1.38
C LEU A 68 -3.71 -23.40 -2.47
N LYS A 69 -4.30 -23.47 -3.67
CA LYS A 69 -3.70 -24.18 -4.82
C LYS A 69 -4.25 -23.69 -6.15
N VAL A 70 -3.40 -23.74 -7.17
CA VAL A 70 -3.78 -23.52 -8.57
C VAL A 70 -4.36 -24.81 -9.15
N LEU A 71 -5.47 -24.70 -9.87
CA LEU A 71 -6.19 -25.87 -10.41
C LEU A 71 -6.74 -25.60 -11.82
N ILE A 72 -6.81 -26.64 -12.63
CA ILE A 72 -7.36 -26.56 -13.99
C ILE A 72 -8.71 -27.27 -14.01
N LYS A 73 -9.76 -26.57 -14.45
CA LYS A 73 -11.10 -27.16 -14.61
C LYS A 73 -11.48 -27.23 -16.10
N LYS A 74 -12.08 -28.35 -16.49
CA LYS A 74 -12.70 -28.52 -17.82
C LYS A 74 -14.10 -27.88 -17.82
N PRO A 75 -14.49 -27.19 -18.90
CA PRO A 75 -15.81 -26.57 -19.03
C PRO A 75 -16.91 -27.61 -19.30
N LYS A 76 -18.16 -27.17 -19.17
CA LYS A 76 -19.33 -27.93 -19.62
C LYS A 76 -19.31 -28.04 -21.16
N LYS A 77 -19.67 -29.22 -21.70
CA LYS A 77 -20.00 -29.39 -23.13
C LYS A 77 -21.03 -28.31 -23.53
N PRO A 78 -20.91 -27.62 -24.66
CA PRO A 78 -20.20 -27.98 -25.90
C PRO A 78 -18.72 -27.59 -25.94
N ASN A 79 -18.23 -26.79 -24.98
CA ASN A 79 -16.88 -26.23 -25.03
C ASN A 79 -15.82 -27.26 -24.58
N SER A 80 -14.63 -27.20 -25.17
CA SER A 80 -13.46 -27.99 -24.78
C SER A 80 -12.25 -27.05 -24.58
N ALA A 81 -11.85 -26.83 -23.33
CA ALA A 81 -10.70 -25.98 -22.99
C ALA A 81 -10.14 -26.32 -21.60
N ASN A 82 -8.93 -25.85 -21.30
CA ASN A 82 -8.36 -25.88 -19.95
C ASN A 82 -8.57 -24.51 -19.28
N ARG A 83 -9.55 -24.38 -18.39
CA ARG A 83 -9.78 -23.13 -17.65
C ARG A 83 -8.92 -23.08 -16.40
N LYS A 84 -8.06 -22.08 -16.29
CA LYS A 84 -7.24 -21.84 -15.10
C LYS A 84 -8.13 -21.29 -13.97
N CYS A 85 -8.08 -21.94 -12.83
CA CYS A 85 -8.85 -21.64 -11.64
C CYS A 85 -7.94 -21.75 -10.41
N VAL A 86 -8.41 -21.28 -9.27
CA VAL A 86 -7.66 -21.29 -8.03
C VAL A 86 -8.60 -21.64 -6.89
N LEU A 87 -8.14 -22.46 -5.95
CA LEU A 87 -8.81 -22.66 -4.68
C LEU A 87 -8.36 -21.55 -3.74
N VAL A 88 -9.31 -20.76 -3.27
CA VAL A 88 -9.06 -19.62 -2.39
C VAL A 88 -9.80 -19.79 -1.07
N ARG A 89 -9.08 -19.61 0.03
CA ARG A 89 -9.65 -19.45 1.36
C ARG A 89 -9.96 -17.97 1.57
N LEU A 90 -11.22 -17.64 1.68
CA LEU A 90 -11.68 -16.28 1.90
C LEU A 90 -11.45 -15.84 3.35
N THR A 91 -11.47 -14.54 3.63
CA THR A 91 -11.40 -14.00 5.00
C THR A 91 -12.49 -14.56 5.92
N ASN A 92 -13.64 -14.95 5.37
CA ASN A 92 -14.73 -15.60 6.10
C ASN A 92 -14.43 -17.08 6.46
N GLY A 93 -13.20 -17.55 6.27
CA GLY A 93 -12.79 -18.96 6.48
C GLY A 93 -13.29 -19.94 5.41
N LYS A 94 -14.23 -19.52 4.56
CA LYS A 94 -14.83 -20.37 3.52
C LYS A 94 -13.87 -20.59 2.35
N GLU A 95 -13.69 -21.85 1.97
CA GLU A 95 -12.92 -22.24 0.80
C GLU A 95 -13.81 -22.31 -0.44
N THR A 96 -13.40 -21.62 -1.49
CA THR A 96 -14.17 -21.56 -2.74
C THR A 96 -13.25 -21.57 -3.94
N VAL A 97 -13.77 -22.00 -5.09
CA VAL A 97 -13.01 -21.95 -6.35
C VAL A 97 -13.34 -20.67 -7.08
N ALA A 98 -12.30 -19.90 -7.42
CA ALA A 98 -12.38 -18.72 -8.25
C ALA A 98 -11.72 -18.99 -9.62
N TRP A 99 -12.26 -18.42 -10.70
CA TRP A 99 -11.62 -18.46 -12.01
C TRP A 99 -10.70 -17.25 -12.21
N ILE A 100 -9.62 -17.45 -12.94
CA ILE A 100 -8.68 -16.39 -13.30
C ILE A 100 -9.10 -15.84 -14.67
N PRO A 101 -9.45 -14.55 -14.81
CA PRO A 101 -9.71 -13.94 -16.12
C PRO A 101 -8.41 -13.81 -16.93
N GLY A 102 -8.48 -13.53 -18.23
CA GLY A 102 -7.31 -13.29 -19.11
C GLY A 102 -6.46 -14.53 -19.44
N GLU A 103 -5.35 -14.29 -20.15
CA GLU A 103 -4.35 -15.30 -20.54
C GLU A 103 -3.10 -15.20 -19.64
N GLY A 104 -2.49 -16.34 -19.29
CA GLY A 104 -1.31 -16.43 -18.39
C GLY A 104 -1.57 -16.04 -16.92
N HIS A 105 -0.91 -16.65 -15.93
CA HIS A 105 -0.94 -16.19 -14.53
C HIS A 105 0.31 -16.67 -13.78
N ASN A 106 0.77 -15.88 -12.81
CA ASN A 106 1.88 -16.22 -11.91
C ASN A 106 1.40 -16.40 -10.46
N LEU A 107 0.14 -16.82 -10.26
CA LEU A 107 -0.37 -17.06 -8.90
C LEU A 107 0.28 -18.33 -8.35
N GLN A 108 0.85 -18.23 -7.15
CA GLN A 108 1.46 -19.35 -6.42
C GLN A 108 0.58 -19.74 -5.23
N GLU A 109 0.96 -20.78 -4.50
CA GLU A 109 0.34 -21.08 -3.21
C GLU A 109 0.61 -19.95 -2.21
N HIS A 110 -0.29 -19.73 -1.25
CA HIS A 110 -0.24 -18.65 -0.25
C HIS A 110 -0.30 -17.21 -0.77
N SER A 111 -0.42 -17.06 -2.09
CA SER A 111 -0.62 -15.79 -2.77
C SER A 111 -1.94 -15.12 -2.31
N GLN A 112 -1.91 -13.82 -2.00
CA GLN A 112 -3.11 -13.08 -1.58
C GLN A 112 -3.86 -12.51 -2.78
N VAL A 113 -5.16 -12.76 -2.89
CA VAL A 113 -5.98 -12.32 -4.03
C VAL A 113 -7.25 -11.62 -3.54
N LEU A 114 -7.74 -10.67 -4.34
CA LEU A 114 -9.07 -10.12 -4.17
C LEU A 114 -10.01 -10.78 -5.16
N VAL A 115 -11.18 -11.14 -4.67
CA VAL A 115 -12.19 -11.81 -5.46
C VAL A 115 -13.49 -11.04 -5.47
N GLU A 116 -14.21 -11.09 -6.59
CA GLU A 116 -15.55 -10.49 -6.74
C GLU A 116 -16.58 -11.52 -7.20
N GLY A 117 -17.86 -11.19 -6.97
CA GLY A 117 -18.98 -11.98 -7.43
C GLY A 117 -19.05 -11.99 -8.95
N GLY A 118 -18.87 -13.16 -9.57
CA GLY A 118 -18.86 -13.29 -11.03
C GLY A 118 -18.94 -14.74 -11.46
N ARG A 119 -20.12 -15.17 -11.94
CA ARG A 119 -20.33 -16.54 -12.41
C ARG A 119 -19.65 -16.73 -13.77
N LYS A 120 -18.81 -17.77 -13.88
CA LYS A 120 -18.29 -18.21 -15.19
C LYS A 120 -19.31 -19.17 -15.82
N PRO A 121 -19.92 -18.85 -16.97
CA PRO A 121 -20.95 -19.70 -17.58
C PRO A 121 -20.44 -21.11 -17.92
N ASP A 122 -19.18 -21.20 -18.34
CA ASP A 122 -18.53 -22.46 -18.75
C ASP A 122 -18.33 -23.46 -17.61
N LEU A 123 -18.18 -22.98 -16.37
CA LEU A 123 -17.73 -23.80 -15.25
C LEU A 123 -18.86 -24.02 -14.24
N ILE A 124 -19.09 -25.28 -13.90
CA ILE A 124 -20.10 -25.67 -12.92
C ILE A 124 -19.59 -25.30 -11.52
N GLY A 125 -20.43 -24.57 -10.77
CA GLY A 125 -20.15 -24.21 -9.37
C GLY A 125 -19.18 -23.04 -9.17
N VAL A 126 -18.59 -22.47 -10.22
CA VAL A 126 -17.66 -21.33 -10.11
C VAL A 126 -18.44 -20.01 -10.21
N LYS A 127 -18.65 -19.37 -9.06
CA LYS A 127 -19.46 -18.14 -8.91
C LYS A 127 -18.65 -16.89 -8.56
N ILE A 128 -17.34 -17.04 -8.44
CA ILE A 128 -16.41 -16.01 -7.99
C ILE A 128 -15.32 -15.88 -9.05
N ARG A 129 -14.89 -14.66 -9.36
CA ARG A 129 -13.72 -14.41 -10.19
C ARG A 129 -12.61 -13.76 -9.37
N VAL A 130 -11.36 -13.98 -9.77
CA VAL A 130 -10.22 -13.22 -9.26
C VAL A 130 -10.15 -11.88 -10.00
N ILE A 131 -10.02 -10.77 -9.25
CA ILE A 131 -9.78 -9.45 -9.84
C ILE A 131 -8.30 -9.38 -10.25
N ARG A 132 -8.03 -9.37 -11.56
CA ARG A 132 -6.70 -9.00 -12.08
C ARG A 132 -6.50 -7.51 -11.82
N GLY A 133 -5.45 -7.17 -11.07
CA GLY A 133 -5.15 -5.79 -10.64
C GLY A 133 -4.96 -5.66 -9.13
N TYR A 134 -5.51 -6.57 -8.31
CA TYR A 134 -5.30 -6.49 -6.86
C TYR A 134 -3.84 -6.73 -6.43
N TRP A 135 -3.07 -7.46 -7.23
CA TRP A 135 -1.63 -7.63 -7.04
C TRP A 135 -0.83 -6.38 -7.39
N VAL A 136 -1.36 -5.54 -8.30
CA VAL A 136 -0.83 -4.20 -8.53
C VAL A 136 -1.12 -3.31 -7.30
N LEU A 137 -2.25 -3.55 -6.61
CA LEU A 137 -2.72 -2.78 -5.45
C LEU A 137 -2.19 -3.27 -4.08
N CYS A 138 -1.65 -4.49 -3.97
CA CYS A 138 -1.13 -5.05 -2.70
C CYS A 138 0.40 -5.07 -2.61
N GLY A 139 1.07 -4.34 -3.50
CA GLY A 139 2.51 -4.18 -3.58
C GLY A 139 2.85 -2.99 -4.48
N GLU A 140 2.25 -1.83 -4.18
CA GLU A 140 2.23 -0.61 -5.01
C GLU A 140 3.58 0.14 -5.06
N TYR A 141 4.67 -0.55 -5.40
CA TYR A 141 5.87 0.14 -5.90
C TYR A 141 5.51 1.01 -7.11
N GLY A 142 4.48 0.63 -7.88
CA GLY A 142 3.93 1.43 -8.98
C GLY A 142 3.35 2.76 -8.52
N SER A 143 2.46 2.79 -7.52
CA SER A 143 1.92 4.06 -6.99
C SER A 143 3.00 4.88 -6.31
N ALA A 144 3.92 4.25 -5.57
CA ALA A 144 5.06 4.93 -4.98
C ALA A 144 5.97 5.55 -6.05
N LEU A 145 6.22 4.85 -7.16
CA LEU A 145 7.00 5.36 -8.30
C LEU A 145 6.25 6.51 -8.98
N VAL A 146 4.94 6.41 -9.17
CA VAL A 146 4.11 7.49 -9.73
C VAL A 146 4.11 8.72 -8.81
N LEU A 147 3.91 8.54 -7.51
CA LEU A 147 3.95 9.64 -6.53
C LEU A 147 5.33 10.28 -6.46
N LEU A 148 6.40 9.47 -6.42
CA LEU A 148 7.78 9.96 -6.43
C LEU A 148 8.09 10.71 -7.73
N SER A 149 7.61 10.21 -8.87
CA SER A 149 7.80 10.85 -10.17
C SER A 149 7.01 12.15 -10.28
N LEU A 150 5.78 12.19 -9.75
CA LEU A 150 4.97 13.40 -9.70
C LEU A 150 5.61 14.45 -8.80
N ALA A 151 6.04 14.06 -7.59
CA ALA A 151 6.74 14.95 -6.67
C ALA A 151 8.02 15.52 -7.30
N GLY A 152 8.89 14.67 -7.86
CA GLY A 152 10.10 15.13 -8.52
C GLY A 152 9.84 15.98 -9.78
N ALA A 153 8.75 15.73 -10.50
CA ALA A 153 8.33 16.59 -11.61
C ALA A 153 7.86 17.97 -11.10
N THR A 154 7.15 18.02 -9.97
CA THR A 154 6.75 19.28 -9.32
C THR A 154 7.96 20.10 -8.92
N ASP A 155 8.99 19.51 -8.30
CA ASP A 155 10.21 20.24 -7.90
C ASP A 155 10.99 20.78 -9.12
N VAL A 156 11.04 20.03 -10.23
CA VAL A 156 11.66 20.49 -11.49
C VAL A 156 10.87 21.66 -12.08
N LEU A 157 9.54 21.58 -12.07
CA LEU A 157 8.66 22.64 -12.57
C LEU A 157 8.80 23.90 -11.71
N ASP A 158 8.78 23.77 -10.39
CA ASP A 158 8.96 24.90 -9.45
C ASP A 158 10.35 25.54 -9.63
N GLY A 159 11.39 24.71 -9.81
CA GLY A 159 12.73 25.19 -10.14
C GLY A 159 12.86 25.84 -11.53
N MET A 160 12.02 25.48 -12.50
CA MET A 160 11.95 26.15 -13.81
C MET A 160 11.21 27.47 -13.71
N ILE A 161 10.09 27.52 -12.99
CA ILE A 161 9.29 28.73 -12.75
C ILE A 161 10.14 29.77 -12.01
N ALA A 162 10.86 29.36 -10.96
CA ALA A 162 11.76 30.23 -10.20
C ALA A 162 12.89 30.86 -11.04
N ARG A 163 13.27 30.23 -12.17
CA ARG A 163 14.33 30.73 -13.07
C ARG A 163 13.83 31.58 -14.22
N HIS A 164 12.59 31.37 -14.67
CA HIS A 164 12.05 32.02 -15.87
C HIS A 164 11.03 33.12 -15.57
N VAL A 165 10.48 33.20 -14.35
CA VAL A 165 9.51 34.23 -13.97
C VAL A 165 10.17 35.31 -13.10
N PRO A 166 10.39 36.53 -13.63
CA PRO A 166 10.95 37.64 -12.86
C PRO A 166 9.95 38.12 -11.80
N GLY A 167 10.40 38.23 -10.53
CA GLY A 167 9.61 38.78 -9.42
C GLY A 167 8.96 37.76 -8.47
N GLN A 168 9.13 36.45 -8.72
CA GLN A 168 8.49 35.39 -7.93
C GLN A 168 9.46 34.49 -7.14
N SER A 169 10.69 34.94 -6.86
CA SER A 169 11.62 34.20 -6.00
C SER A 169 11.34 34.51 -4.52
N SER A 170 10.57 33.66 -3.84
CA SER A 170 10.37 33.79 -2.39
C SER A 170 11.58 33.24 -1.62
N VAL A 171 12.02 33.97 -0.58
CA VAL A 171 13.13 33.55 0.30
C VAL A 171 12.77 32.26 1.04
N LEU A 172 11.50 32.08 1.39
CA LEU A 172 10.99 30.86 2.01
C LEU A 172 11.03 29.65 1.07
N GLY A 173 10.59 29.78 -0.19
CA GLY A 173 10.61 28.67 -1.16
C GLY A 173 12.03 28.14 -1.40
N THR A 174 13.01 29.04 -1.53
CA THR A 174 14.43 28.68 -1.73
C THR A 174 15.00 27.76 -0.62
N ILE A 175 14.40 27.74 0.56
CA ILE A 175 14.80 26.91 1.70
C ILE A 175 13.87 25.71 1.89
N ILE A 176 12.56 25.88 1.64
CA ILE A 176 11.56 24.83 1.80
C ILE A 176 11.75 23.74 0.74
N ASP A 177 12.07 24.10 -0.51
CA ASP A 177 12.17 23.13 -1.60
C ASP A 177 13.29 22.10 -1.34
N PRO A 178 14.55 22.49 -1.02
CA PRO A 178 15.62 21.53 -0.73
C PRO A 178 15.44 20.76 0.60
N LEU A 179 14.58 21.27 1.50
CA LEU A 179 14.23 20.58 2.74
C LEU A 179 13.19 19.49 2.46
N ALA A 180 12.18 19.79 1.66
CA ALA A 180 11.17 18.84 1.21
C ALA A 180 11.83 17.67 0.46
N ASP A 181 12.75 17.96 -0.47
CA ASP A 181 13.56 16.97 -1.18
C ASP A 181 14.25 15.98 -0.24
N LYS A 182 14.90 16.49 0.82
CA LYS A 182 15.62 15.65 1.79
C LYS A 182 14.67 14.80 2.63
N ILE A 183 13.52 15.34 3.02
CA ILE A 183 12.52 14.59 3.79
C ILE A 183 11.92 13.49 2.92
N LEU A 184 11.53 13.80 1.69
CA LEU A 184 11.03 12.83 0.71
C LEU A 184 12.04 11.70 0.49
N MET A 185 13.32 12.03 0.31
CA MET A 185 14.36 11.03 0.12
C MET A 185 14.64 10.20 1.36
N SER A 186 14.77 10.83 2.53
CA SER A 186 15.02 10.12 3.79
C SER A 186 13.92 9.09 4.08
N THR A 187 12.65 9.46 3.85
CA THR A 187 11.50 8.58 4.04
C THR A 187 11.46 7.46 3.00
N ALA A 188 11.79 7.73 1.74
CA ALA A 188 11.93 6.71 0.69
C ALA A 188 13.01 5.67 1.02
N PHE A 189 14.17 6.10 1.52
CA PHE A 189 15.22 5.16 1.93
C PHE A 189 14.81 4.29 3.12
N VAL A 190 14.19 4.87 4.15
CA VAL A 190 13.70 4.11 5.32
C VAL A 190 12.66 3.07 4.92
N THR A 191 11.68 3.47 4.10
CA THR A 191 10.61 2.57 3.63
C THR A 191 11.16 1.43 2.76
N LEU A 192 12.07 1.72 1.83
CA LEU A 192 12.70 0.68 1.01
C LEU A 192 13.62 -0.26 1.81
N THR A 193 14.24 0.23 2.89
CA THR A 193 15.01 -0.62 3.83
C THR A 193 14.09 -1.57 4.59
N TYR A 194 12.94 -1.06 5.05
CA TYR A 194 11.95 -1.85 5.77
C TYR A 194 11.43 -3.01 4.92
N VAL A 195 11.32 -2.81 3.60
CA VAL A 195 10.92 -3.84 2.63
C VAL A 195 12.11 -4.71 2.18
N HIS A 196 13.30 -4.52 2.76
CA HIS A 196 14.54 -5.25 2.46
C HIS A 196 15.02 -5.14 1.00
N LEU A 197 14.61 -4.09 0.27
CA LEU A 197 15.09 -3.78 -1.08
C LEU A 197 16.43 -3.03 -1.06
N ILE A 198 16.72 -2.33 0.04
CA ILE A 198 17.98 -1.62 0.26
C ILE A 198 18.63 -2.14 1.55
N PRO A 199 19.94 -2.40 1.55
CA PRO A 199 20.64 -2.83 2.76
C PRO A 199 20.69 -1.71 3.82
N VAL A 200 20.40 -2.07 5.08
CA VAL A 200 20.49 -1.20 6.27
C VAL A 200 21.79 -0.37 6.34
N PRO A 201 23.01 -0.91 6.10
CA PRO A 201 24.22 -0.09 6.19
C PRO A 201 24.24 1.08 5.19
N LEU A 202 23.66 0.91 4.00
CA LEU A 202 23.60 2.00 3.01
C LEU A 202 22.69 3.12 3.49
N THR A 203 21.55 2.78 4.08
CA THR A 203 20.56 3.77 4.50
C THR A 203 21.00 4.54 5.73
N VAL A 204 21.66 3.86 6.68
CA VAL A 204 22.34 4.52 7.81
C VAL A 204 23.42 5.48 7.30
N LEU A 205 24.22 5.09 6.30
CA LEU A 205 25.26 5.94 5.73
C LEU A 205 24.68 7.20 5.05
N VAL A 206 23.59 7.06 4.29
CA VAL A 206 22.90 8.19 3.64
C VAL A 206 22.28 9.14 4.68
N LEU A 207 21.48 8.59 5.61
CA LEU A 207 20.80 9.37 6.65
C LEU A 207 21.79 10.10 7.57
N SER A 208 22.84 9.42 8.01
CA SER A 208 23.87 10.03 8.87
C SER A 208 24.56 11.20 8.19
N ARG A 209 24.87 11.09 6.90
CA ARG A 209 25.44 12.19 6.10
C ARG A 209 24.48 13.38 6.00
N ASP A 210 23.21 13.14 5.73
CA ASP A 210 22.21 14.22 5.61
C ASP A 210 21.98 14.94 6.95
N ILE A 211 21.89 14.19 8.05
CA ILE A 211 21.81 14.75 9.41
C ILE A 211 23.07 15.55 9.73
N ALA A 212 24.26 15.03 9.42
CA ALA A 212 25.51 15.73 9.66
C ALA A 212 25.59 17.05 8.89
N LEU A 213 25.10 17.11 7.65
CA LEU A 213 25.04 18.36 6.87
C LEU A 213 24.05 19.38 7.48
N ILE A 214 22.89 18.93 7.93
CA ILE A 214 21.91 19.80 8.60
C ILE A 214 22.51 20.34 9.90
N PHE A 215 23.11 19.48 10.71
CA PHE A 215 23.74 19.85 11.97
C PHE A 215 24.92 20.81 11.78
N ALA A 216 25.81 20.52 10.81
CA ALA A 216 26.90 21.42 10.46
C ALA A 216 26.38 22.81 10.02
N SER A 217 25.30 22.86 9.24
CA SER A 217 24.67 24.11 8.82
C SER A 217 24.15 24.92 10.01
N ILE A 218 23.53 24.25 11.00
CA ILE A 218 23.06 24.88 12.24
C ILE A 218 24.24 25.38 13.08
N LEU A 219 25.29 24.57 13.28
CA LEU A 219 26.46 24.96 14.06
C LEU A 219 27.20 26.15 13.46
N ILE A 220 27.37 26.17 12.13
CA ILE A 220 27.95 27.31 11.42
C ILE A 220 27.08 28.54 11.65
N ARG A 221 25.76 28.43 11.48
CA ARG A 221 24.84 29.55 11.73
C ARG A 221 24.95 30.08 13.16
N LEU A 222 25.02 29.20 14.16
CA LEU A 222 25.17 29.60 15.56
C LEU A 222 26.53 30.25 15.86
N LYS A 223 27.61 29.85 15.17
CA LYS A 223 28.95 30.39 15.37
C LYS A 223 29.13 31.78 14.76
N TYR A 224 28.55 32.03 13.59
CA TYR A 224 28.70 33.30 12.86
C TYR A 224 27.58 34.31 13.15
N MET A 225 26.67 34.00 14.09
CA MET A 225 25.60 34.91 14.51
C MET A 225 26.13 35.93 15.54
N PRO A 226 25.88 37.24 15.36
CA PRO A 226 26.34 38.27 16.30
C PRO A 226 25.72 38.06 17.69
N ALA A 227 26.54 38.26 18.74
CA ALA A 227 26.20 37.92 20.13
C ALA A 227 24.94 38.64 20.65
N ASP A 228 24.62 39.82 20.11
CA ASP A 228 23.51 40.68 20.55
C ASP A 228 22.11 40.21 20.08
N LYS A 229 22.05 39.21 19.17
CA LYS A 229 20.80 38.69 18.58
C LYS A 229 20.58 37.19 18.83
N LYS A 230 21.17 36.61 19.88
CA LYS A 230 21.00 35.19 20.26
C LYS A 230 19.62 34.90 20.88
N SER A 231 18.55 35.25 20.18
CA SER A 231 17.18 34.91 20.53
C SER A 231 16.64 33.83 19.59
N TRP A 232 15.83 32.90 20.11
CA TRP A 232 15.24 31.80 19.34
C TRP A 232 14.41 32.30 18.15
N ARG A 233 13.81 33.50 18.27
CA ARG A 233 13.07 34.17 17.20
C ARG A 233 13.99 34.64 16.06
N THR A 234 15.17 35.15 16.39
CA THR A 234 16.15 35.61 15.40
C THR A 234 16.92 34.47 14.73
N PHE A 235 16.98 33.30 15.39
CA PHE A 235 17.40 32.06 14.73
C PHE A 235 16.40 31.63 13.63
N LEU A 236 15.10 31.85 13.89
CA LEU A 236 14.02 31.58 12.93
C LEU A 236 13.75 32.74 11.95
N ASP A 237 14.37 33.90 12.13
CA ASP A 237 14.29 34.99 11.17
C ASP A 237 15.11 34.60 9.92
N ILE A 238 14.39 34.32 8.84
CA ILE A 238 14.89 33.72 7.59
C ILE A 238 15.32 34.78 6.55
N THR A 239 15.10 36.06 6.85
CA THR A 239 15.17 37.17 5.88
C THR A 239 16.60 37.57 5.48
N GLU A 240 17.63 37.17 6.23
CA GLU A 240 19.05 37.53 6.00
C GLU A 240 19.88 36.28 5.61
N PRO A 241 20.16 36.03 4.31
CA PRO A 241 20.95 34.88 3.89
C PRO A 241 22.45 35.17 4.05
N ILE A 242 22.99 34.94 5.25
CA ILE A 242 24.40 35.22 5.56
C ILE A 242 25.37 34.22 4.87
N LEU A 243 24.87 33.08 4.37
CA LEU A 243 25.74 32.01 3.83
C LEU A 243 25.27 31.50 2.45
N VAL A 244 25.86 32.05 1.39
CA VAL A 244 25.77 31.45 0.05
C VAL A 244 26.76 30.29 -0.01
N ILE A 245 26.35 29.11 0.46
CA ILE A 245 27.13 27.88 0.30
C ILE A 245 27.10 27.53 -1.19
N THR A 246 28.20 27.78 -1.89
CA THR A 246 28.32 27.37 -3.29
C THR A 246 28.11 25.86 -3.39
N PRO A 247 27.15 25.39 -4.19
CA PRO A 247 26.83 23.97 -4.26
C PRO A 247 28.03 23.22 -4.87
N SER A 248 28.58 22.28 -4.11
CA SER A 248 29.70 21.46 -4.59
C SER A 248 29.20 20.47 -5.66
N LEU A 249 30.00 20.28 -6.72
CA LEU A 249 29.69 19.32 -7.79
C LEU A 249 29.51 17.89 -7.24
N ILE A 250 30.27 17.55 -6.19
CA ILE A 250 30.24 16.25 -5.52
C ILE A 250 28.87 15.99 -4.87
N SER A 251 28.22 17.02 -4.30
CA SER A 251 26.88 16.86 -3.71
C SER A 251 25.81 16.63 -4.78
N LYS A 252 25.91 17.28 -5.95
CA LYS A 252 24.95 17.12 -7.04
C LYS A 252 25.00 15.71 -7.64
N VAL A 253 26.21 15.21 -7.86
CA VAL A 253 26.44 13.84 -8.34
C VAL A 253 25.89 12.83 -7.35
N ASN A 254 26.09 13.05 -6.04
CA ASN A 254 25.57 12.13 -5.04
C ASN A 254 24.03 12.10 -5.02
N THR A 255 23.37 13.25 -5.05
CA THR A 255 21.90 13.32 -5.09
C THR A 255 21.35 12.63 -6.34
N PHE A 256 22.01 12.77 -7.50
CA PHE A 256 21.63 12.05 -8.72
C PHE A 256 21.66 10.53 -8.55
N PHE A 257 22.72 9.98 -7.96
CA PHE A 257 22.81 8.54 -7.70
C PHE A 257 21.81 8.06 -6.65
N GLN A 258 21.48 8.89 -5.65
CA GLN A 258 20.45 8.58 -4.66
C GLN A 258 19.04 8.53 -5.29
N ILE A 259 18.67 9.56 -6.08
CA ILE A 259 17.41 9.56 -6.84
C ILE A 259 17.33 8.32 -7.74
N SER A 260 18.41 8.08 -8.51
CA SER A 260 18.46 6.95 -9.46
C SER A 260 18.31 5.61 -8.75
N LEU A 261 18.95 5.42 -7.59
CA LEU A 261 18.82 4.21 -6.78
C LEU A 261 17.37 4.00 -6.33
N VAL A 262 16.72 5.02 -5.79
CA VAL A 262 15.32 4.92 -5.31
C VAL A 262 14.37 4.60 -6.48
N CYS A 263 14.50 5.30 -7.61
CA CYS A 263 13.66 5.06 -8.78
C CYS A 263 13.87 3.64 -9.35
N ILE A 264 15.12 3.19 -9.49
CA ILE A 264 15.43 1.87 -10.06
C ILE A 264 15.02 0.75 -9.10
N THR A 265 15.20 0.91 -7.79
CA THR A 265 14.78 -0.09 -6.80
C THR A 265 13.25 -0.25 -6.74
N LEU A 266 12.50 0.83 -6.97
CA LEU A 266 11.04 0.76 -7.15
C LEU A 266 10.64 0.15 -8.52
N ALA A 267 11.45 0.38 -9.56
CA ALA A 267 11.21 -0.08 -10.93
C ALA A 267 11.43 -1.58 -11.16
N VAL A 268 12.43 -2.17 -10.50
CA VAL A 268 12.78 -3.59 -10.65
C VAL A 268 11.59 -4.52 -10.36
N PRO A 269 10.87 -4.40 -9.23
CA PRO A 269 9.71 -5.24 -8.96
C PRO A 269 8.48 -4.90 -9.83
N THR A 270 8.34 -3.68 -10.35
CA THR A 270 7.19 -3.30 -11.19
C THR A 270 7.29 -3.81 -12.62
N TRP A 271 8.49 -3.74 -13.21
CA TRP A 271 8.75 -4.22 -14.58
C TRP A 271 9.29 -5.66 -14.64
N ASN A 272 9.42 -6.33 -13.50
CA ASN A 272 9.89 -7.71 -13.38
C ASN A 272 11.24 -7.93 -14.08
N ILE A 273 12.18 -6.99 -13.88
CA ILE A 273 13.51 -7.03 -14.49
C ILE A 273 14.38 -8.00 -13.68
N GLU A 274 14.71 -9.16 -14.26
CA GLU A 274 15.47 -10.24 -13.60
C GLU A 274 17.00 -10.02 -13.63
N CYS A 275 17.47 -8.81 -13.31
CA CYS A 275 18.90 -8.47 -13.30
C CYS A 275 19.43 -8.32 -11.86
N PRO A 276 19.97 -9.38 -11.22
CA PRO A 276 20.38 -9.35 -9.81
C PRO A 276 21.62 -8.48 -9.53
N TYR A 277 22.38 -8.11 -10.58
CA TYR A 277 23.61 -7.31 -10.45
C TYR A 277 23.34 -5.80 -10.46
N LEU A 278 22.25 -5.36 -11.10
CA LEU A 278 21.96 -3.93 -11.30
C LEU A 278 21.75 -3.17 -9.98
N PRO A 279 20.92 -3.64 -9.02
CA PRO A 279 20.74 -2.95 -7.75
C PRO A 279 22.02 -2.92 -6.92
N LYS A 280 22.81 -4.01 -6.95
CA LYS A 280 24.07 -4.12 -6.21
C LYS A 280 25.11 -3.10 -6.69
N LEU A 281 25.24 -2.93 -8.01
CA LEU A 281 26.13 -1.92 -8.59
C LEU A 281 25.72 -0.51 -8.12
N LEU A 282 24.42 -0.20 -8.18
CA LEU A 282 23.87 1.07 -7.70
C LEU A 282 24.16 1.29 -6.21
N TRP A 283 24.03 0.26 -5.36
CA TRP A 283 24.36 0.37 -3.93
C TRP A 283 25.81 0.78 -3.70
N TYR A 284 26.76 0.15 -4.40
CA TYR A 284 28.18 0.50 -4.26
C TYR A 284 28.50 1.89 -4.79
N LEU A 285 27.92 2.28 -5.92
CA LEU A 285 28.09 3.63 -6.48
C LEU A 285 27.55 4.69 -5.51
N THR A 286 26.33 4.53 -5.01
CA THR A 286 25.72 5.47 -4.05
C THR A 286 26.50 5.52 -2.72
N ALA A 287 27.01 4.39 -2.24
CA ALA A 287 27.86 4.35 -1.05
C ALA A 287 29.15 5.16 -1.26
N GLY A 288 29.84 4.91 -2.38
CA GLY A 288 31.09 5.59 -2.73
C GLY A 288 30.90 7.10 -2.89
N THR A 289 29.86 7.53 -3.61
CA THR A 289 29.58 8.96 -3.83
C THR A 289 29.12 9.66 -2.55
N THR A 290 28.41 8.95 -1.66
CA THR A 290 27.98 9.53 -0.38
C THR A 290 29.16 9.69 0.57
N PHE A 291 30.07 8.71 0.62
CA PHE A 291 31.28 8.80 1.41
C PHE A 291 32.21 9.91 0.90
N ALA A 292 32.42 9.99 -0.41
CA ALA A 292 33.20 11.07 -1.05
C ALA A 292 32.57 12.45 -0.80
N SER A 293 31.24 12.55 -0.81
CA SER A 293 30.51 13.78 -0.47
C SER A 293 30.73 14.17 1.00
N GLY A 294 30.59 13.23 1.94
CA GLY A 294 30.82 13.49 3.36
C GLY A 294 32.24 13.99 3.65
N ILE A 295 33.24 13.34 3.07
CA ILE A 295 34.65 13.77 3.15
C ILE A 295 34.84 15.16 2.53
N GLY A 296 34.31 15.39 1.33
CA GLY A 296 34.43 16.68 0.64
C GLY A 296 33.93 17.86 1.48
N TYR A 297 32.87 17.67 2.27
CA TYR A 297 32.38 18.69 3.21
C TYR A 297 33.26 18.83 4.45
N ALA A 298 33.71 17.73 5.05
CA ALA A 298 34.59 17.77 6.22
C ALA A 298 35.95 18.44 5.92
N PHE A 299 36.47 18.28 4.70
CA PHE A 299 37.76 18.84 4.28
C PHE A 299 37.66 20.19 3.55
N SER A 300 36.45 20.68 3.25
CA SER A 300 36.22 22.03 2.70
C SER A 300 36.42 23.12 3.77
N LYS A 301 37.67 23.24 4.26
CA LYS A 301 38.13 24.45 4.99
C LYS A 301 38.09 25.70 4.10
N THR A 302 37.93 25.52 2.80
CA THR A 302 37.90 26.58 1.78
C THR A 302 36.68 27.49 1.92
N ALA A 303 35.54 26.97 2.36
CA ALA A 303 34.35 27.79 2.64
C ALA A 303 34.51 28.64 3.90
N LEU A 304 35.15 28.09 4.95
CA LEU A 304 35.47 28.80 6.19
C LEU A 304 36.50 29.92 5.96
N ARG A 305 37.51 29.67 5.11
CA ARG A 305 38.56 30.65 4.80
C ARG A 305 38.05 31.88 4.03
N LYS A 306 37.08 31.70 3.13
CA LYS A 306 36.41 32.82 2.42
C LYS A 306 35.55 33.70 3.33
N LEU A 307 35.12 33.20 4.49
CA LEU A 307 34.33 33.95 5.46
C LEU A 307 35.22 34.80 6.38
N ASP A 308 36.40 34.29 6.78
CA ASP A 308 37.39 35.06 7.55
C ASP A 308 37.84 36.31 6.79
N ASP A 309 38.14 36.20 5.49
CA ASP A 309 38.57 37.33 4.64
C ASP A 309 37.48 38.40 4.46
N ARG A 310 36.20 38.03 4.51
CA ARG A 310 35.08 38.98 4.34
C ARG A 310 34.72 39.68 5.65
N SER A 311 34.76 38.96 6.78
CA SER A 311 34.53 39.55 8.11
C SER A 311 35.60 40.57 8.51
N SER A 312 36.85 40.34 8.10
CA SER A 312 37.96 41.27 8.28
C SER A 312 37.85 42.51 7.38
N SER A 313 37.22 42.40 6.21
CA SER A 313 36.95 43.56 5.34
C SER A 313 35.80 44.47 5.83
N SER A 314 34.79 43.93 6.52
CA SER A 314 33.67 44.71 7.08
C SER A 314 33.98 45.38 8.42
N LEU A 315 35.10 45.02 9.07
CA LEU A 315 35.58 45.67 10.30
C LEU A 315 36.56 46.84 10.02
N ASN A 316 36.98 47.02 8.77
CA ASN A 316 37.91 48.08 8.33
C ASN A 316 37.22 49.21 7.54
N GLN A 317 35.89 49.33 7.61
CA GLN A 317 35.10 50.44 7.06
C GLN A 317 34.26 51.10 8.15
#